data_AF-A0A954GUK9-F1
#
_entry.id   AF-A0A954GUK9-F1
#
_cell.length_a   1.000
_cell.length_b   1.000
_cell.length_c   1.000
_cell.angle_alpha   90.00
_cell.angle_beta   90.00
_cell.angle_gamma   90.00
#
_symmetry.space_group_name_H-M   'P 1'
#
loop_
_entity.id
_entity.type
_entity.pdbx_description
1 polymer ?
#
loop_
_entity_poly.entity_id
_entity_poly.type
_entity_poly.pdbx_seq_one_letter_code
_entity_poly.pdbx_strand_id
1 'polypeptide(L)'
;AEATLTFDNSTGLFPSESTEVQIGRRLYRSGDSEYLLNQAVVRLKDVKDLFMGTGAGTAAYSIIEQGRVDQILQANPTTRRVVFEEAAGISKFKSRRVEAERRLERVEQNLVRFRDIVTHAEAQWHSVQSQAGKATKYREITEELRELWTGLAADEFARFNQRLKQRELEFAEANTTLHSLDESMQRVEREQEAADNELQALESELRELQRAGAVERERMASLESTVRHQTVRCNEITVEVSRLRTRRSRLLVEIHSAVNQRDQSRELLTQLEHEFAKAREAVSAKEAEFSLLNKQVGERRSDIAKRRNEFKEKQQHRGTLQEKLITGKSQLDGTIQSEGEAQLKLEQVERNLQQASAERQT
;
A
#
# COMPACT_ATOMS: atom_id res chain seq x y z
N ALA A 1 -95.26 -34.88 -110.67
CA ALA A 1 -95.98 -34.44 -111.88
C ALA A 1 -95.24 -33.25 -112.45
N GLU A 2 -95.16 -33.12 -113.76
CA GLU A 2 -94.48 -32.00 -114.43
C GLU A 2 -95.39 -31.46 -115.53
N ALA A 3 -95.47 -30.14 -115.63
CA ALA A 3 -96.18 -29.45 -116.68
C ALA A 3 -95.27 -28.37 -117.24
N THR A 4 -95.17 -28.31 -118.57
CA THR A 4 -94.36 -27.31 -119.28
C THR A 4 -95.22 -26.64 -120.32
N LEU A 5 -95.23 -25.30 -120.30
CA LEU A 5 -95.89 -24.46 -121.29
C LEU A 5 -94.81 -23.82 -122.16
N THR A 6 -95.02 -23.83 -123.48
CA THR A 6 -94.16 -23.14 -124.44
C THR A 6 -94.92 -21.96 -125.00
N PHE A 7 -94.35 -20.77 -124.88
CA PHE A 7 -94.92 -19.53 -125.37
C PHE A 7 -94.10 -19.04 -126.56
N ASP A 8 -94.78 -18.63 -127.62
CA ASP A 8 -94.18 -17.85 -128.71
C ASP A 8 -93.85 -16.45 -128.18
N ASN A 9 -92.58 -16.07 -128.23
CA ASN A 9 -92.04 -14.79 -127.79
C ASN A 9 -91.53 -13.94 -128.96
N SER A 10 -91.96 -14.21 -130.19
CA SER A 10 -91.60 -13.44 -131.40
C SER A 10 -91.94 -11.95 -131.31
N THR A 11 -92.94 -11.57 -130.50
CA THR A 11 -93.34 -10.18 -130.23
C THR A 11 -92.52 -9.50 -129.11
N GLY A 12 -91.61 -10.22 -128.45
CA GLY A 12 -90.78 -9.71 -127.36
C GLY A 12 -91.54 -9.42 -126.06
N LEU A 13 -92.67 -10.11 -125.83
CA LEU A 13 -93.53 -9.93 -124.65
C LEU A 13 -92.78 -10.25 -123.35
N PHE A 14 -91.97 -11.31 -123.35
CA PHE A 14 -91.08 -11.65 -122.25
C PHE A 14 -89.71 -11.01 -122.47
N PRO A 15 -89.04 -10.53 -121.40
CA PRO A 15 -87.69 -9.97 -121.47
C PRO A 15 -86.63 -11.08 -121.64
N SER A 16 -86.70 -11.82 -122.75
CA SER A 16 -85.80 -12.89 -123.16
C SER A 16 -85.47 -12.73 -124.64
N GLU A 17 -84.22 -12.99 -125.03
CA GLU A 17 -83.76 -12.94 -126.42
C GLU A 17 -84.22 -14.16 -127.25
N SER A 18 -84.79 -15.17 -126.60
CA SER A 18 -85.31 -16.36 -127.26
C SER A 18 -86.67 -16.08 -127.91
N THR A 19 -86.83 -16.54 -129.15
CA THR A 19 -88.10 -16.47 -129.89
C THR A 19 -89.17 -17.40 -129.31
N GLU A 20 -88.77 -18.39 -128.52
CA GLU A 20 -89.66 -19.25 -127.74
C GLU A 20 -89.21 -19.26 -126.27
N VAL A 21 -90.19 -19.21 -125.36
CA VAL A 21 -89.94 -19.26 -123.91
C VAL A 21 -90.71 -20.44 -123.31
N GLN A 22 -89.97 -21.38 -122.71
CA GLN A 22 -90.53 -22.56 -122.05
C GLN A 22 -90.56 -22.35 -120.53
N ILE A 23 -91.73 -22.51 -119.93
CA ILE A 23 -91.92 -22.37 -118.48
C ILE A 23 -92.49 -23.67 -117.95
N GLY A 24 -91.71 -24.33 -117.08
CA GLY A 24 -92.06 -25.60 -116.47
C GLY A 24 -92.29 -25.47 -114.98
N ARG A 25 -93.20 -26.29 -114.45
CA ARG A 25 -93.33 -26.53 -113.01
C ARG A 25 -93.27 -28.04 -112.76
N ARG A 26 -92.32 -28.46 -111.93
CA ARG A 26 -92.16 -29.84 -111.49
C ARG A 26 -92.55 -29.97 -110.02
N LEU A 27 -93.52 -30.82 -109.75
CA LEU A 27 -94.04 -31.15 -108.41
C LEU A 27 -93.56 -32.53 -108.00
N TYR A 28 -92.81 -32.60 -106.91
CA TYR A 28 -92.34 -33.83 -106.31
C TYR A 28 -93.36 -34.41 -105.35
N ARG A 29 -93.31 -35.73 -105.11
CA ARG A 29 -94.18 -36.40 -104.13
C ARG A 29 -93.93 -35.92 -102.69
N SER A 30 -92.78 -35.30 -102.42
CA SER A 30 -92.44 -34.67 -101.15
C SER A 30 -93.22 -33.38 -100.87
N GLY A 31 -93.91 -32.82 -101.89
CA GLY A 31 -94.55 -31.51 -101.81
C GLY A 31 -93.67 -30.37 -102.34
N ASP A 32 -92.40 -30.63 -102.63
CA ASP A 32 -91.49 -29.64 -103.20
C ASP A 32 -91.90 -29.27 -104.64
N SER A 33 -91.76 -27.99 -104.97
CA SER A 33 -92.02 -27.43 -106.30
C SER A 33 -90.74 -26.82 -106.87
N GLU A 34 -90.31 -27.29 -108.04
CA GLU A 34 -89.28 -26.67 -108.86
C GLU A 34 -89.91 -25.89 -110.02
N TYR A 35 -89.31 -24.74 -110.33
CA TYR A 35 -89.70 -23.89 -111.44
C TYR A 35 -88.58 -23.87 -112.48
N LEU A 36 -88.96 -24.04 -113.74
CA LEU A 36 -88.05 -24.15 -114.87
C LEU A 36 -88.33 -23.01 -115.84
N LEU A 37 -87.28 -22.34 -116.31
CA LEU A 37 -87.33 -21.37 -117.40
C LEU A 37 -86.31 -21.80 -118.45
N ASN A 38 -86.76 -22.14 -119.66
CA ASN A 38 -85.94 -22.74 -120.72
C ASN A 38 -85.08 -23.91 -120.19
N GLN A 39 -85.71 -24.82 -119.44
CA GLN A 39 -85.11 -25.99 -118.79
C GLN A 39 -84.11 -25.72 -117.65
N ALA A 40 -83.79 -24.45 -117.35
CA ALA A 40 -82.97 -24.07 -116.21
C ALA A 40 -83.81 -23.90 -114.94
N VAL A 41 -83.32 -24.41 -113.80
CA VAL A 41 -83.98 -24.24 -112.49
C VAL A 41 -83.83 -22.78 -112.05
N VAL A 42 -84.96 -22.14 -111.78
CA VAL A 42 -85.04 -20.73 -111.36
C VAL A 42 -85.91 -20.59 -110.11
N ARG A 43 -85.83 -19.45 -109.43
CA ARG A 43 -86.67 -19.20 -108.25
C ARG A 43 -88.08 -18.86 -108.69
N LEU A 44 -89.05 -19.13 -107.83
CA LEU A 44 -90.43 -18.67 -108.02
C LEU A 44 -90.49 -17.14 -108.22
N LYS A 45 -89.61 -16.38 -107.56
CA LYS A 45 -89.52 -14.93 -107.75
C LYS A 45 -89.16 -14.59 -109.20
N ASP A 46 -88.20 -15.29 -109.79
CA ASP A 46 -87.73 -15.02 -111.16
C ASP A 46 -88.84 -15.31 -112.19
N VAL A 47 -89.60 -16.39 -112.00
CA VAL A 47 -90.78 -16.69 -112.83
C VAL A 47 -91.90 -15.66 -112.64
N LYS A 48 -92.16 -15.22 -111.40
CA LYS A 48 -93.15 -14.15 -111.14
C LYS A 48 -92.74 -12.82 -111.77
N ASP A 49 -91.46 -12.47 -111.68
CA ASP A 49 -90.90 -11.25 -112.26
C ASP A 49 -90.95 -11.29 -113.80
N LEU A 50 -90.84 -12.47 -114.41
CA LEU A 50 -90.98 -12.67 -115.86
C LEU A 50 -92.40 -12.37 -116.36
N PHE A 51 -93.43 -12.79 -115.62
CA PHE A 51 -94.83 -12.52 -115.95
C PHE A 51 -95.32 -11.13 -115.48
N MET A 52 -94.56 -10.44 -114.64
CA MET A 52 -94.98 -9.15 -114.07
C MET A 52 -95.07 -8.07 -115.16
N GLY A 53 -96.28 -7.54 -115.39
CA GLY A 53 -96.54 -6.56 -116.46
C GLY A 53 -96.90 -7.17 -117.83
N THR A 54 -96.97 -8.50 -117.96
CA THR A 54 -97.47 -9.19 -119.17
C THR A 54 -98.98 -9.44 -119.12
N GLY A 55 -99.63 -9.13 -118.00
CA GLY A 55 -101.04 -9.41 -117.75
C GLY A 55 -101.36 -10.83 -117.27
N ALA A 56 -100.39 -11.76 -117.39
CA ALA A 56 -100.49 -13.16 -116.96
C ALA A 56 -99.81 -13.45 -115.59
N GLY A 57 -99.68 -12.43 -114.73
CA GLY A 57 -99.08 -12.56 -113.39
C GLY A 57 -99.94 -13.35 -112.40
N THR A 58 -99.54 -13.41 -111.11
CA THR A 58 -100.31 -14.12 -110.05
C THR A 58 -101.73 -13.60 -109.81
N ALA A 59 -102.05 -12.42 -110.33
CA ALA A 59 -103.40 -11.85 -110.37
C ALA A 59 -103.90 -11.72 -111.82
N ALA A 60 -103.54 -12.69 -112.67
CA ALA A 60 -103.88 -12.69 -114.09
C ALA A 60 -105.39 -12.48 -114.26
N TYR A 61 -105.76 -11.39 -114.91
CA TYR A 61 -107.12 -11.20 -115.42
C TYR A 61 -107.39 -12.15 -116.61
N SER A 62 -106.33 -12.76 -117.16
CA SER A 62 -106.35 -13.63 -118.32
C SER A 62 -106.92 -15.03 -118.06
N ILE A 63 -107.11 -15.43 -116.79
CA ILE A 63 -107.71 -16.72 -116.42
C ILE A 63 -108.90 -16.45 -115.51
N ILE A 64 -110.11 -16.76 -116.01
CA ILE A 64 -111.36 -16.60 -115.26
C ILE A 64 -111.71 -17.94 -114.64
N GLU A 65 -111.37 -18.11 -113.37
CA GLU A 65 -111.87 -19.22 -112.56
C GLU A 65 -113.38 -19.07 -112.31
N GLN A 66 -114.09 -20.18 -112.13
CA GLN A 66 -115.53 -20.15 -111.85
C GLN A 66 -115.81 -19.34 -110.57
N GLY A 67 -116.66 -18.31 -110.68
CA GLY A 67 -116.97 -17.37 -109.58
C GLY A 67 -115.99 -16.20 -109.41
N ARG A 68 -114.91 -16.12 -110.21
CA ARG A 68 -113.92 -15.04 -110.11
C ARG A 68 -114.47 -13.66 -110.50
N VAL A 69 -115.43 -13.61 -111.42
CA VAL A 69 -116.07 -12.36 -111.87
C VAL A 69 -116.86 -11.72 -110.72
N ASP A 70 -117.67 -12.51 -110.01
CA ASP A 70 -118.42 -12.04 -108.84
C ASP A 70 -117.48 -11.58 -107.71
N GLN A 71 -116.37 -12.30 -107.50
CA GLN A 71 -115.35 -11.90 -106.52
C GLN A 71 -114.74 -10.54 -106.84
N ILE A 72 -114.44 -10.22 -108.11
CA ILE A 72 -113.89 -8.91 -108.49
C ILE A 72 -114.94 -7.79 -108.32
N LEU A 73 -116.20 -8.08 -108.65
CA LEU A 73 -117.32 -7.14 -108.49
C LEU A 73 -117.64 -6.86 -107.02
N GLN A 74 -117.45 -7.83 -106.12
CA GLN A 74 -117.65 -7.68 -104.68
C GLN A 74 -116.37 -7.31 -103.91
N ALA A 75 -115.21 -7.33 -104.56
CA ALA A 75 -113.93 -7.02 -103.93
C ALA A 75 -113.87 -5.59 -103.40
N ASN A 76 -113.19 -5.42 -102.25
CA ASN A 76 -112.89 -4.12 -101.69
C ASN A 76 -112.04 -3.27 -102.68
N PRO A 77 -112.09 -1.93 -102.57
CA PRO A 77 -111.38 -1.04 -103.49
C PRO A 77 -109.88 -1.31 -103.60
N THR A 78 -109.23 -1.76 -102.51
CA THR A 78 -107.80 -2.09 -102.49
C THR A 78 -107.48 -3.33 -103.31
N THR A 79 -108.23 -4.42 -103.16
CA THR A 79 -108.03 -5.65 -103.95
C THR A 79 -108.40 -5.43 -105.41
N ARG A 80 -109.48 -4.67 -105.67
CA ARG A 80 -109.87 -4.29 -107.03
C ARG A 80 -108.79 -3.44 -107.71
N ARG A 81 -108.18 -2.52 -106.98
CA ARG A 81 -107.09 -1.67 -107.49
C ARG A 81 -105.87 -2.49 -107.93
N VAL A 82 -105.51 -3.55 -107.22
CA VAL A 82 -104.38 -4.43 -107.64
C VAL A 82 -104.62 -5.02 -109.03
N VAL A 83 -105.85 -5.41 -109.35
CA VAL A 83 -106.20 -5.94 -110.68
C VAL A 83 -106.02 -4.88 -111.78
N PHE A 84 -106.48 -3.64 -111.53
CA PHE A 84 -106.29 -2.53 -112.46
C PHE A 84 -104.81 -2.09 -112.57
N GLU A 85 -104.06 -2.11 -111.48
CA GLU A 85 -102.64 -1.77 -111.45
C GLU A 85 -101.79 -2.80 -112.23
N GLU A 86 -102.19 -4.07 -112.22
CA GLU A 86 -101.56 -5.13 -113.02
C GLU A 86 -101.93 -4.97 -114.51
N ALA A 87 -103.19 -4.69 -114.82
CA ALA A 87 -103.64 -4.41 -116.19
C ALA A 87 -102.98 -3.15 -116.79
N ALA A 88 -102.68 -2.15 -115.96
CA ALA A 88 -101.96 -0.94 -116.36
C ALA A 88 -100.43 -1.11 -116.40
N GLY A 89 -99.88 -2.27 -116.03
CA GLY A 89 -98.45 -2.55 -116.05
C GLY A 89 -97.60 -1.78 -115.02
N ILE A 90 -98.21 -1.07 -114.06
CA ILE A 90 -97.49 -0.22 -113.10
C ILE A 90 -96.98 -0.99 -111.86
N SER A 91 -97.45 -2.22 -111.67
CA SER A 91 -97.14 -3.13 -110.56
C SER A 91 -95.61 -3.33 -110.36
N LYS A 92 -94.86 -3.49 -111.45
CA LYS A 92 -93.39 -3.66 -111.46
C LYS A 92 -92.65 -2.47 -110.85
N PHE A 93 -93.01 -1.25 -111.26
CA PHE A 93 -92.37 -0.03 -110.79
C PHE A 93 -92.68 0.23 -109.31
N LYS A 94 -93.92 -0.05 -108.89
CA LYS A 94 -94.35 0.06 -107.49
C LYS A 94 -93.58 -0.91 -106.59
N SER A 95 -93.41 -2.16 -107.01
CA SER A 95 -92.61 -3.17 -106.29
C SER A 95 -91.15 -2.74 -106.14
N ARG A 96 -90.52 -2.26 -107.22
CA ARG A 96 -89.14 -1.76 -107.20
C ARG A 96 -88.97 -0.54 -106.29
N ARG A 97 -89.93 0.37 -106.28
CA ARG A 97 -89.91 1.54 -105.39
C ARG A 97 -89.91 1.13 -103.92
N VAL A 98 -90.81 0.22 -103.53
CA VAL A 98 -90.90 -0.28 -102.14
C VAL A 98 -89.62 -1.02 -101.73
N GLU A 99 -89.01 -1.79 -102.63
CA GLU A 99 -87.73 -2.46 -102.34
C GLU A 99 -86.58 -1.45 -102.18
N ALA A 100 -86.52 -0.41 -103.02
CA ALA A 100 -85.52 0.66 -102.90
C ALA A 100 -85.71 1.47 -101.61
N GLU A 101 -86.94 1.82 -101.24
CA GLU A 101 -87.28 2.48 -99.97
C GLU A 101 -86.78 1.66 -98.77
N ARG A 102 -87.05 0.34 -98.75
CA ARG A 102 -86.54 -0.56 -97.69
C ARG A 102 -85.01 -0.63 -97.65
N ARG A 103 -84.34 -0.57 -98.80
CA ARG A 103 -82.87 -0.55 -98.84
C ARG A 103 -82.31 0.77 -98.31
N LEU A 104 -82.92 1.89 -98.66
CA LEU A 104 -82.56 3.21 -98.14
C LEU A 104 -82.73 3.29 -96.62
N GLU A 105 -83.85 2.79 -96.09
CA GLU A 105 -84.11 2.75 -94.65
C GLU A 105 -83.04 1.93 -93.91
N ARG A 106 -82.63 0.77 -94.45
CA ARG A 106 -81.52 -0.03 -93.89
C ARG A 106 -80.19 0.70 -93.92
N VAL A 107 -79.89 1.42 -95.00
CA VAL A 107 -78.66 2.21 -95.12
C VAL A 107 -78.67 3.35 -94.10
N GLU A 108 -79.81 4.00 -93.91
CA GLU A 108 -79.97 5.06 -92.92
C GLU A 108 -79.75 4.55 -91.49
N GLN A 109 -80.33 3.40 -91.14
CA GLN A 109 -80.08 2.73 -89.85
C GLN A 109 -78.59 2.36 -89.67
N ASN A 110 -77.94 1.87 -90.72
CA ASN A 110 -76.51 1.56 -90.68
C ASN A 110 -75.65 2.83 -90.49
N LEU A 111 -76.03 3.95 -91.11
CA LEU A 111 -75.34 5.23 -90.94
C LEU A 111 -75.49 5.77 -89.52
N VAL A 112 -76.67 5.63 -88.90
CA VAL A 112 -76.87 5.99 -87.49
C VAL A 112 -75.91 5.18 -86.60
N ARG A 113 -75.89 3.85 -86.77
CA ARG A 113 -74.98 2.99 -86.00
C ARG A 113 -73.50 3.31 -86.25
N PHE A 114 -73.14 3.63 -87.49
CA PHE A 114 -71.77 4.03 -87.82
C PHE A 114 -71.38 5.31 -87.10
N ARG A 115 -72.28 6.33 -87.06
CA ARG A 115 -72.04 7.56 -86.31
C ARG A 115 -71.83 7.28 -84.82
N ASP A 116 -72.63 6.40 -84.22
CA ASP A 116 -72.46 6.01 -82.80
C ASP A 116 -71.11 5.33 -82.55
N ILE A 117 -70.64 4.48 -83.46
CA ILE A 117 -69.32 3.84 -83.34
C ILE A 117 -68.21 4.89 -83.45
N VAL A 118 -68.35 5.86 -84.36
CA VAL A 118 -67.37 6.95 -84.53
C VAL A 118 -67.30 7.81 -83.28
N THR A 119 -68.44 8.26 -82.73
CA THR A 119 -68.46 9.10 -81.52
C THR A 119 -67.89 8.36 -80.32
N HIS A 120 -68.19 7.06 -80.17
CA HIS A 120 -67.60 6.23 -79.13
C HIS A 120 -66.08 6.06 -79.30
N ALA A 121 -65.61 5.83 -80.53
CA ALA A 121 -64.18 5.71 -80.83
C ALA A 121 -63.42 7.02 -80.58
N GLU A 122 -64.02 8.17 -80.92
CA GLU A 122 -63.48 9.50 -80.62
C GLU A 122 -63.37 9.73 -79.11
N ALA A 123 -64.40 9.37 -78.33
CA ALA A 123 -64.37 9.46 -76.88
C ALA A 123 -63.27 8.57 -76.25
N GLN A 124 -63.11 7.34 -76.77
CA GLN A 124 -62.02 6.46 -76.35
C GLN A 124 -60.65 7.05 -76.71
N TRP A 125 -60.50 7.61 -77.91
CA TRP A 125 -59.26 8.23 -78.35
C TRP A 125 -58.85 9.39 -77.45
N HIS A 126 -59.78 10.31 -77.15
CA HIS A 126 -59.52 11.43 -76.22
C HIS A 126 -59.13 10.95 -74.82
N SER A 127 -59.79 9.90 -74.31
CA SER A 127 -59.45 9.31 -73.02
C SER A 127 -58.02 8.74 -73.01
N VAL A 128 -57.67 7.94 -74.02
CA VAL A 128 -56.33 7.35 -74.17
C VAL A 128 -55.27 8.43 -74.37
N GLN A 129 -55.56 9.48 -75.12
CA GLN A 129 -54.67 10.63 -75.30
C GLN A 129 -54.39 11.34 -73.96
N SER A 130 -55.43 11.56 -73.16
CA SER A 130 -55.29 12.15 -71.81
C SER A 130 -54.46 11.24 -70.88
N GLN A 131 -54.72 9.93 -70.91
CA GLN A 131 -53.96 8.96 -70.13
C GLN A 131 -52.49 8.91 -70.54
N ALA A 132 -52.18 8.95 -71.84
CA ALA A 132 -50.82 9.01 -72.34
C ALA A 132 -50.11 10.29 -71.86
N GLY A 133 -50.77 11.45 -71.93
CA GLY A 133 -50.22 12.71 -71.42
C GLY A 133 -49.90 12.67 -69.92
N LYS A 134 -50.78 12.08 -69.11
CA LYS A 134 -50.54 11.88 -67.67
C LYS A 134 -49.37 10.92 -67.42
N ALA A 135 -49.29 9.82 -68.17
CA ALA A 135 -48.22 8.84 -68.04
C ALA A 135 -46.85 9.42 -68.40
N THR A 136 -46.77 10.24 -69.46
CA THR A 136 -45.53 10.94 -69.84
C THR A 136 -45.10 11.90 -68.74
N LYS A 137 -46.02 12.74 -68.24
CA LYS A 137 -45.70 13.71 -67.18
C LYS A 137 -45.31 13.03 -65.86
N TYR A 138 -45.96 11.91 -65.54
CA TYR A 138 -45.56 11.08 -64.40
C TYR A 138 -44.12 10.56 -64.55
N ARG A 139 -43.74 10.07 -65.74
CA ARG A 139 -42.37 9.61 -66.00
C ARG A 139 -41.36 10.73 -65.85
N GLU A 140 -41.62 11.90 -66.44
CA GLU A 140 -40.75 13.08 -66.33
C GLU A 140 -40.53 13.47 -64.85
N ILE A 141 -41.61 13.64 -64.08
CA ILE A 141 -41.53 14.02 -62.67
C ILE A 141 -40.84 12.92 -61.84
N THR A 142 -41.09 11.65 -62.14
CA THR A 142 -40.47 10.53 -61.42
C THR A 142 -38.96 10.48 -61.67
N GLU A 143 -38.52 10.78 -62.88
CA GLU A 143 -37.10 10.80 -63.21
C GLU A 143 -36.40 12.00 -62.58
N GLU A 144 -37.00 13.19 -62.64
CA GLU A 144 -36.50 14.38 -61.95
C GLU A 144 -36.42 14.15 -60.43
N LEU A 145 -37.45 13.53 -59.84
CA LEU A 145 -37.44 13.18 -58.42
C LEU A 145 -36.30 12.22 -58.08
N ARG A 146 -36.03 11.22 -58.93
CA ARG A 146 -34.92 10.27 -58.73
C ARG A 146 -33.56 10.98 -58.80
N GLU A 147 -33.36 11.83 -59.79
CA GLU A 147 -32.13 12.62 -59.90
C GLU A 147 -31.90 13.49 -58.66
N LEU A 148 -32.92 14.21 -58.21
CA LEU A 148 -32.85 15.03 -57.00
C LEU A 148 -32.58 14.19 -55.74
N TRP A 149 -33.26 13.06 -55.58
CA TRP A 149 -33.05 12.16 -54.43
C TRP A 149 -31.65 11.56 -54.41
N THR A 150 -31.15 11.10 -55.56
CA THR A 150 -29.80 10.55 -55.66
C THR A 150 -28.73 11.63 -55.41
N GLY A 151 -28.95 12.84 -55.90
CA GLY A 151 -28.09 13.99 -55.62
C GLY A 151 -28.06 14.35 -54.13
N LEU A 152 -29.22 14.41 -53.48
CA LEU A 152 -29.33 14.67 -52.04
C LEU A 152 -28.63 13.58 -51.22
N ALA A 153 -28.88 12.30 -51.54
CA ALA A 153 -28.24 11.18 -50.86
C ALA A 153 -26.72 11.18 -51.03
N ALA A 154 -26.21 11.56 -52.22
CA ALA A 154 -24.78 11.69 -52.48
C ALA A 154 -24.14 12.83 -51.65
N ASP A 155 -24.80 13.99 -51.56
CA ASP A 155 -24.32 15.12 -50.74
C ASP A 155 -24.32 14.77 -49.24
N GLU A 156 -25.40 14.15 -48.75
CA GLU A 156 -25.48 13.67 -47.37
C GLU A 156 -24.39 12.65 -47.07
N PHE A 157 -24.17 11.67 -47.96
CA PHE A 157 -23.10 10.69 -47.83
C PHE A 157 -21.72 11.37 -47.78
N ALA A 158 -21.45 12.32 -48.68
CA ALA A 158 -20.18 13.05 -48.69
C ALA A 158 -19.95 13.83 -47.38
N ARG A 159 -20.98 14.52 -46.87
CA ARG A 159 -20.93 15.25 -45.59
C ARG A 159 -20.69 14.31 -44.42
N PHE A 160 -21.39 13.18 -44.35
CA PHE A 160 -21.21 12.21 -43.27
C PHE A 160 -19.82 11.58 -43.32
N ASN A 161 -19.32 11.26 -44.52
CA ASN A 161 -17.99 10.68 -44.69
C ASN A 161 -16.88 11.69 -44.31
N GLN A 162 -17.05 12.97 -44.64
CA GLN A 162 -16.12 14.02 -44.20
C GLN A 162 -16.12 14.17 -42.67
N ARG A 163 -17.31 14.20 -42.05
CA ARG A 163 -17.44 14.23 -40.58
C ARG A 163 -16.83 13.00 -39.93
N LEU A 164 -17.02 11.82 -40.51
CA LEU A 164 -16.43 10.58 -40.01
C LEU A 164 -14.90 10.66 -40.03
N LYS A 165 -14.30 11.04 -41.16
CA LYS A 165 -12.85 11.22 -41.27
C LYS A 165 -12.29 12.23 -40.27
N GLN A 166 -13.00 13.34 -40.05
CA GLN A 166 -12.60 14.32 -39.04
C GLN A 166 -12.62 13.71 -37.63
N ARG A 167 -13.66 12.94 -37.28
CA ARG A 167 -13.75 12.27 -35.98
C ARG A 167 -12.72 11.16 -35.83
N GLU A 168 -12.39 10.42 -36.89
CA GLU A 168 -11.31 9.44 -36.88
C GLU A 168 -9.95 10.10 -36.62
N LEU A 169 -9.69 11.26 -37.22
CA LEU A 169 -8.47 12.03 -36.97
C LEU A 169 -8.40 12.52 -35.52
N GLU A 170 -9.46 13.17 -35.02
CA GLU A 170 -9.55 13.64 -33.64
C GLU A 170 -9.39 12.48 -32.64
N PHE A 171 -9.95 11.31 -32.93
CA PHE A 171 -9.81 10.11 -32.11
C PHE A 171 -8.37 9.57 -32.14
N ALA A 172 -7.71 9.57 -33.29
CA ALA A 172 -6.32 9.16 -33.40
C ALA A 172 -5.39 10.09 -32.61
N GLU A 173 -5.60 11.41 -32.68
CA GLU A 173 -4.87 12.41 -31.89
C GLU A 173 -5.14 12.27 -30.38
N ALA A 174 -6.39 12.02 -29.99
CA ALA A 174 -6.73 11.75 -28.59
C ALA A 174 -6.05 10.47 -28.06
N ASN A 175 -5.93 9.42 -28.88
CA ASN A 175 -5.24 8.20 -28.47
C ASN A 175 -3.72 8.38 -28.36
N THR A 176 -3.10 9.12 -29.28
CA THR A 176 -1.64 9.37 -29.20
C THR A 176 -1.31 10.23 -27.98
N THR A 177 -2.14 11.23 -27.66
CA THR A 177 -2.00 12.03 -26.44
C THR A 177 -2.26 11.23 -25.18
N LEU A 178 -3.24 10.32 -25.17
CA LEU A 178 -3.48 9.43 -24.03
C LEU A 178 -2.26 8.51 -23.79
N HIS A 179 -1.70 7.93 -24.86
CA HIS A 179 -0.53 7.06 -24.75
C HIS A 179 0.70 7.79 -24.21
N SER A 180 0.98 9.01 -24.68
CA SER A 180 2.09 9.80 -24.16
C SER A 180 1.87 10.25 -22.71
N LEU A 181 0.62 10.49 -22.30
CA LEU A 181 0.28 10.76 -20.91
C LEU A 181 0.53 9.52 -20.04
N ASP A 182 0.13 8.33 -20.48
CA ASP A 182 0.38 7.08 -19.76
C ASP A 182 1.86 6.79 -19.57
N GLU A 183 2.67 6.99 -20.61
CA GLU A 183 4.13 6.91 -20.51
C GLU A 183 4.71 7.91 -19.51
N SER A 184 4.19 9.15 -19.51
CA SER A 184 4.64 10.18 -18.56
C SER A 184 4.22 9.87 -17.11
N MET A 185 3.02 9.33 -16.89
CA MET A 185 2.58 8.86 -15.58
C MET A 185 3.46 7.72 -15.07
N GLN A 186 3.70 6.69 -15.88
CA GLN A 186 4.57 5.57 -15.50
C GLN A 186 5.99 6.04 -15.16
N ARG A 187 6.49 7.07 -15.85
CA ARG A 187 7.78 7.67 -15.53
C ARG A 187 7.75 8.37 -14.17
N VAL A 188 6.75 9.20 -13.91
CA VAL A 188 6.60 9.91 -12.64
C VAL A 188 6.41 8.94 -11.48
N GLU A 189 5.65 7.86 -11.65
CA GLU A 189 5.49 6.81 -10.64
C GLU A 189 6.83 6.15 -10.28
N ARG A 190 7.67 5.82 -11.28
CA ARG A 190 9.01 5.28 -11.03
C ARG A 190 9.92 6.28 -10.33
N GLU A 191 9.86 7.56 -10.71
CA GLU A 191 10.63 8.63 -10.06
C GLU A 191 10.18 8.81 -8.59
N GLN A 192 8.88 8.70 -8.32
CA GLN A 192 8.34 8.74 -6.96
C GLN A 192 8.77 7.53 -6.13
N GLU A 193 8.64 6.31 -6.66
CA GLU A 193 9.10 5.09 -5.97
C GLU A 193 10.60 5.14 -5.66
N ALA A 194 11.41 5.67 -6.58
CA ALA A 194 12.84 5.85 -6.33
C ALA A 194 13.10 6.85 -5.20
N ALA A 195 12.40 7.99 -5.19
CA ALA A 195 12.52 9.00 -4.13
C ALA A 195 12.06 8.47 -2.76
N ASP A 196 10.98 7.69 -2.71
CA ASP A 196 10.47 7.08 -1.48
C ASP A 196 11.49 6.06 -0.90
N ASN A 197 12.11 5.25 -1.76
CA ASN A 197 13.17 4.34 -1.35
C ASN A 197 14.42 5.09 -0.83
N GLU A 198 14.82 6.18 -1.48
CA GLU A 198 15.93 7.01 -1.03
C GLU A 198 15.63 7.67 0.32
N LEU A 199 14.41 8.18 0.50
CA LEU A 199 13.95 8.75 1.77
C LEU A 199 13.99 7.70 2.88
N GLN A 200 13.49 6.49 2.63
CA GLN A 200 13.49 5.40 3.60
C GLN A 200 14.93 5.01 4.01
N ALA A 201 15.87 5.00 3.05
CA ALA A 201 17.27 4.75 3.32
C ALA A 201 17.87 5.85 4.21
N LEU A 202 17.65 7.12 3.88
CA LEU A 202 18.11 8.27 4.67
C LEU A 202 17.52 8.29 6.09
N GLU A 203 16.24 7.96 6.24
CA GLU A 203 15.59 7.84 7.56
C GLU A 203 16.18 6.71 8.41
N SER A 204 16.60 5.61 7.76
CA SER A 204 17.28 4.52 8.46
C SER A 204 18.66 4.95 8.95
N GLU A 205 19.44 5.61 8.09
CA GLU A 205 20.77 6.12 8.42
C GLU A 205 20.69 7.19 9.52
N LEU A 206 19.72 8.11 9.44
CA LEU A 206 19.47 9.11 10.46
C LEU A 206 19.17 8.46 11.82
N ARG A 207 18.36 7.39 11.85
CA ARG A 207 18.06 6.65 13.09
C ARG A 207 19.30 5.99 13.67
N GLU A 208 20.18 5.44 12.83
CA GLU A 208 21.45 4.86 13.28
C GLU A 208 22.38 5.92 13.87
N LEU A 209 22.55 7.05 13.17
CA LEU A 209 23.33 8.20 13.66
C LEU A 209 22.78 8.75 14.98
N GLN A 210 21.46 8.85 15.13
CA GLN A 210 20.84 9.28 16.38
C GLN A 210 21.12 8.31 17.54
N ARG A 211 21.06 7.00 17.28
CA ARG A 211 21.41 5.97 18.28
C ARG A 211 22.88 6.05 18.66
N ALA A 212 23.78 6.13 17.68
CA ALA A 212 25.21 6.29 17.92
C ALA A 212 25.50 7.56 18.74
N GLY A 213 24.88 8.69 18.38
CA GLY A 213 24.99 9.95 19.11
C GLY A 213 24.38 9.91 20.52
N ALA A 214 23.40 9.04 20.78
CA ALA A 214 22.89 8.81 22.14
C ALA A 214 23.89 8.02 23.00
N VAL A 215 24.49 6.97 22.43
CA VAL A 215 25.53 6.17 23.09
C VAL A 215 26.74 7.02 23.44
N GLU A 216 27.21 7.86 22.52
CA GLU A 216 28.34 8.75 22.78
C GLU A 216 28.01 9.82 23.84
N ARG A 217 26.77 10.33 23.88
CA ARG A 217 26.32 11.24 24.96
C ARG A 217 26.31 10.56 26.32
N GLU A 218 25.87 9.30 26.41
CA GLU A 218 25.90 8.54 27.66
C GLU A 218 27.35 8.28 28.11
N ARG A 219 28.24 7.90 27.18
CA ARG A 219 29.67 7.76 27.44
C ARG A 219 30.28 9.06 27.95
N MET A 220 30.00 10.18 27.29
CA MET A 220 30.45 11.51 27.73
C MET A 220 29.98 11.81 29.16
N ALA A 221 28.70 11.60 29.47
CA ALA A 221 28.17 11.83 30.82
C ALA A 221 28.86 10.94 31.88
N SER A 222 29.14 9.67 31.55
CA SER A 222 29.85 8.75 32.44
C SER A 222 31.30 9.19 32.69
N LEU A 223 32.00 9.63 31.64
CA LEU A 223 33.36 10.14 31.73
C LEU A 223 33.42 11.45 32.50
N GLU A 224 32.49 12.37 32.26
CA GLU A 224 32.37 13.60 33.04
C GLU A 224 32.14 13.33 34.53
N SER A 225 31.26 12.39 34.87
CA SER A 225 31.04 11.96 36.26
C SER A 225 32.33 11.39 36.88
N THR A 226 33.05 10.56 36.12
CA THR A 226 34.34 9.98 36.54
C THR A 226 35.38 11.07 36.76
N VAL A 227 35.51 12.03 35.84
CA VAL A 227 36.43 13.17 35.95
C VAL A 227 36.08 14.02 37.17
N ARG A 228 34.80 14.30 37.42
CA ARG A 228 34.36 15.03 38.62
C ARG A 228 34.75 14.28 39.89
N HIS A 229 34.48 12.98 39.95
CA HIS A 229 34.84 12.15 41.11
C HIS A 229 36.35 12.11 41.35
N GLN A 230 37.16 11.91 40.31
CA GLN A 230 38.62 11.92 40.42
C GLN A 230 39.15 13.30 40.82
N THR A 231 38.56 14.39 40.31
CA THR A 231 38.92 15.75 40.71
C THR A 231 38.68 15.98 42.20
N VAL A 232 37.51 15.58 42.72
CA VAL A 232 37.21 15.66 44.16
C VAL A 232 38.21 14.84 44.97
N ARG A 233 38.47 13.59 44.57
CA ARG A 233 39.43 12.72 45.24
C ARG A 233 40.86 13.29 45.23
N CYS A 234 41.30 13.88 44.12
CA CYS A 234 42.58 14.59 44.03
C CYS A 234 42.64 15.75 45.02
N ASN A 235 41.56 16.53 45.15
CA ASN A 235 41.47 17.61 46.12
C ASN A 235 41.54 17.09 47.56
N GLU A 236 40.80 16.02 47.90
CA GLU A 236 40.84 15.38 49.22
C GLU A 236 42.25 14.88 49.57
N ILE A 237 42.91 14.17 48.64
CA ILE A 237 44.29 13.70 48.81
C ILE A 237 45.23 14.89 48.99
N THR A 238 45.05 15.96 48.23
CA THR A 238 45.88 17.18 48.35
C THR A 238 45.73 17.81 49.73
N VAL A 239 44.49 17.92 50.24
CA VAL A 239 44.21 18.39 51.59
C VAL A 239 44.85 17.48 52.64
N GLU A 240 44.71 16.16 52.52
CA GLU A 240 45.30 15.21 53.46
C GLU A 240 46.84 15.26 53.44
N VAL A 241 47.46 15.36 52.26
CA VAL A 241 48.91 15.55 52.11
C VAL A 241 49.35 16.84 52.80
N SER A 242 48.62 17.95 52.64
CA SER A 242 48.93 19.21 53.32
C SER A 242 48.83 19.08 54.84
N ARG A 243 47.79 18.40 55.34
CA ARG A 243 47.60 18.11 56.78
C ARG A 243 48.74 17.26 57.33
N LEU A 244 49.12 16.20 56.63
CA LEU A 244 50.24 15.33 57.01
C LEU A 244 51.58 16.09 56.98
N ARG A 245 51.80 16.98 56.01
CA ARG A 245 52.98 17.85 55.98
C ARG A 245 53.04 18.77 57.20
N THR A 246 51.92 19.39 57.59
CA THR A 246 51.83 20.21 58.81
C THR A 246 52.01 19.38 60.08
N ARG A 247 51.48 18.14 60.13
CA ARG A 247 51.72 17.22 61.25
C ARG A 247 53.20 16.85 61.35
N ARG A 248 53.84 16.53 60.23
CA ARG A 248 55.27 16.22 60.15
C ARG A 248 56.12 17.41 60.62
N SER A 249 55.82 18.64 60.21
CA SER A 249 56.58 19.80 60.66
C SER A 249 56.44 20.04 62.17
N ARG A 250 55.25 19.87 62.74
CA ARG A 250 55.06 19.92 64.20
C ARG A 250 55.88 18.86 64.94
N LEU A 251 55.81 17.61 64.49
CA LEU A 251 56.60 16.51 65.08
C LEU A 251 58.10 16.76 64.98
N LEU A 252 58.60 17.36 63.89
CA LEU A 252 60.02 17.74 63.78
C LEU A 252 60.41 18.80 64.81
N VAL A 253 59.54 19.78 65.08
CA VAL A 253 59.76 20.78 66.13
C VAL A 253 59.77 20.13 67.51
N GLU A 254 58.84 19.20 67.78
CA GLU A 254 58.80 18.43 69.04
C GLU A 254 60.03 17.53 69.22
N ILE A 255 60.51 16.89 68.15
CA ILE A 255 61.77 16.11 68.20
C ILE A 255 62.93 17.04 68.51
N HIS A 256 63.01 18.21 67.87
CA HIS A 256 64.08 19.16 68.11
C HIS A 256 64.07 19.68 69.56
N SER A 257 62.89 19.99 70.12
CA SER A 257 62.79 20.40 71.52
C SER A 257 63.15 19.26 72.49
N ALA A 258 62.72 18.03 72.20
CA ALA A 258 63.08 16.85 73.01
C ALA A 258 64.58 16.55 72.95
N VAL A 259 65.23 16.70 71.79
CA VAL A 259 66.69 16.58 71.65
C VAL A 259 67.39 17.66 72.47
N ASN A 260 66.95 18.92 72.39
CA ASN A 260 67.52 19.99 73.21
C ASN A 260 67.34 19.72 74.71
N GLN A 261 66.17 19.25 75.15
CA GLN A 261 65.93 18.85 76.54
C GLN A 261 66.81 17.68 76.98
N ARG A 262 67.00 16.67 76.12
CA ARG A 262 67.91 15.55 76.36
C ARG A 262 69.34 16.05 76.52
N ASP A 263 69.79 16.93 75.63
CA ASP A 263 71.16 17.45 75.64
C ASP A 263 71.40 18.32 76.88
N GLN A 264 70.45 19.18 77.26
CA GLN A 264 70.48 19.90 78.55
C GLN A 264 70.52 18.95 79.74
N SER A 265 69.70 17.91 79.74
CA SER A 265 69.68 16.91 80.83
C SER A 265 70.99 16.13 80.91
N ARG A 266 71.59 15.82 79.75
CA ARG A 266 72.89 15.14 79.68
C ARG A 266 74.01 16.04 80.19
N GLU A 267 74.00 17.32 79.83
CA GLU A 267 74.95 18.30 80.36
C GLU A 267 74.82 18.44 81.88
N LEU A 268 73.60 18.55 82.39
CA LEU A 268 73.31 18.56 83.82
C LEU A 268 73.79 17.27 84.51
N LEU A 269 73.56 16.10 83.89
CA LEU A 269 74.04 14.81 84.40
C LEU A 269 75.56 14.79 84.48
N THR A 270 76.28 15.27 83.46
CA THR A 270 77.75 15.32 83.50
C THR A 270 78.27 16.28 84.57
N GLN A 271 77.58 17.39 84.82
CA GLN A 271 77.90 18.30 85.93
C GLN A 271 77.71 17.60 87.27
N LEU A 272 76.58 16.91 87.48
CA LEU A 272 76.28 16.16 88.70
C LEU A 272 77.24 14.98 88.91
N GLU A 273 77.62 14.27 87.85
CA GLU A 273 78.63 13.19 87.91
C GLU A 273 80.00 13.75 88.34
N HIS A 274 80.37 14.92 87.84
CA HIS A 274 81.60 15.60 88.23
C HIS A 274 81.57 16.08 89.68
N GLU A 275 80.45 16.66 90.13
CA GLU A 275 80.24 17.02 91.53
C GLU A 275 80.23 15.80 92.46
N PHE A 276 79.60 14.71 92.04
CA PHE A 276 79.59 13.45 92.78
C PHE A 276 80.99 12.84 92.89
N ALA A 277 81.79 12.88 91.82
CA ALA A 277 83.18 12.44 91.86
C ALA A 277 84.02 13.27 92.84
N LYS A 278 83.89 14.60 92.82
CA LYS A 278 84.53 15.50 93.79
C LYS A 278 84.11 15.19 95.23
N ALA A 279 82.82 15.00 95.46
CA ALA A 279 82.29 14.64 96.78
C ALA A 279 82.84 13.29 97.26
N ARG A 280 82.95 12.30 96.36
CA ARG A 280 83.50 10.98 96.65
C ARG A 280 85.00 11.04 96.98
N GLU A 281 85.78 11.83 96.25
CA GLU A 281 87.19 12.08 96.58
C GLU A 281 87.34 12.76 97.94
N ALA A 282 86.49 13.74 98.26
CA ALA A 282 86.48 14.40 99.56
C ALA A 282 86.14 13.45 100.72
N VAL A 283 85.15 12.55 100.52
CA VAL A 283 84.81 11.50 101.49
C VAL A 283 85.98 10.53 101.67
N SER A 284 86.57 10.04 100.58
CA SER A 284 87.77 9.17 100.62
C SER A 284 88.93 9.82 101.37
N ALA A 285 89.19 11.12 101.13
CA ALA A 285 90.23 11.87 101.84
C ALA A 285 89.93 11.95 103.35
N LYS A 286 88.66 12.19 103.72
CA LYS A 286 88.23 12.21 105.14
C LYS A 286 88.28 10.84 105.80
N GLU A 287 87.97 9.76 105.08
CA GLU A 287 88.13 8.38 105.57
C GLU A 287 89.60 8.00 105.77
N ALA A 288 90.49 8.47 104.88
CA ALA A 288 91.93 8.30 105.03
C ALA A 288 92.49 9.08 106.24
N GLU A 289 92.07 10.33 106.43
CA GLU A 289 92.37 11.12 107.63
C GLU A 289 91.86 10.43 108.89
N PHE A 290 90.63 9.92 108.87
CA PHE A 290 90.03 9.19 109.98
C PHE A 290 90.82 7.91 110.31
N SER A 291 91.19 7.12 109.31
CA SER A 291 92.02 5.92 109.45
C SER A 291 93.38 6.22 110.09
N LEU A 292 94.05 7.30 109.65
CA LEU A 292 95.32 7.74 110.20
C LEU A 292 95.18 8.14 111.68
N LEU A 293 94.14 8.91 112.01
CA LEU A 293 93.88 9.35 113.38
C LEU A 293 93.54 8.16 114.28
N ASN A 294 92.79 7.17 113.77
CA ASN A 294 92.44 5.96 114.52
C ASN A 294 93.68 5.08 114.78
N LYS A 295 94.63 5.03 113.83
CA LYS A 295 95.93 4.36 114.00
C LYS A 295 96.78 5.04 115.08
N GLN A 296 96.82 6.37 115.09
CA GLN A 296 97.50 7.16 116.13
C GLN A 296 96.87 6.95 117.52
N VAL A 297 95.54 6.84 117.61
CA VAL A 297 94.83 6.50 118.85
C VAL A 297 95.17 5.07 119.31
N GLY A 298 95.28 4.12 118.40
CA GLY A 298 95.71 2.74 118.68
C GLY A 298 97.13 2.67 119.25
N GLU A 299 98.08 3.38 118.65
CA GLU A 299 99.46 3.49 119.13
C GLU A 299 99.54 4.10 120.53
N ARG A 300 98.82 5.20 120.78
CA ARG A 300 98.75 5.83 122.11
C ARG A 300 98.13 4.92 123.17
N ARG A 301 97.13 4.11 122.83
CA ARG A 301 96.54 3.11 123.74
C ARG A 301 97.55 2.00 124.08
N SER A 302 98.33 1.54 123.11
CA SER A 302 99.40 0.55 123.31
C SER A 302 100.51 1.09 124.22
N ASP A 303 100.92 2.35 124.04
CA ASP A 303 101.92 3.00 124.92
C ASP A 303 101.43 3.17 126.36
N ILE A 304 100.16 3.53 126.54
CA ILE A 304 99.54 3.60 127.88
C ILE A 304 99.48 2.21 128.53
N ALA A 305 99.18 1.16 127.78
CA ALA A 305 99.17 -0.22 128.28
C ALA A 305 100.57 -0.68 128.72
N LYS A 306 101.63 -0.37 127.95
CA LYS A 306 103.02 -0.65 128.31
C LYS A 306 103.42 0.03 129.61
N ARG A 307 103.16 1.34 129.74
CA ARG A 307 103.45 2.11 130.97
C ARG A 307 102.68 1.61 132.19
N ARG A 308 101.46 1.09 132.00
CA ARG A 308 100.67 0.47 133.07
C ARG A 308 101.26 -0.85 133.57
N ASN A 309 101.80 -1.67 132.67
CA ASN A 309 102.46 -2.92 133.04
C ASN A 309 103.79 -2.67 133.76
N GLU A 310 104.60 -1.72 133.29
CA GLU A 310 105.83 -1.30 134.00
C GLU A 310 105.53 -0.77 135.42
N PHE A 311 104.41 -0.07 135.59
CA PHE A 311 103.99 0.39 136.92
C PHE A 311 103.59 -0.77 137.84
N LYS A 312 102.89 -1.80 137.32
CA LYS A 312 102.52 -3.00 138.07
C LYS A 312 103.73 -3.82 138.51
N GLU A 313 104.72 -4.02 137.64
CA GLU A 313 105.95 -4.75 137.98
C GLU A 313 106.75 -4.05 139.08
N LYS A 314 106.90 -2.72 138.99
CA LYS A 314 107.58 -1.93 140.03
C LYS A 314 106.83 -1.94 141.37
N GLN A 315 105.50 -2.04 141.36
CA GLN A 315 104.70 -2.14 142.58
C GLN A 315 104.83 -3.51 143.26
N GLN A 316 104.85 -4.61 142.49
CA GLN A 316 105.09 -5.97 143.00
C GLN A 316 106.50 -6.13 143.58
N HIS A 317 107.52 -5.56 142.92
CA HIS A 317 108.89 -5.57 143.44
C HIS A 317 109.00 -4.86 144.78
N ARG A 318 108.29 -3.73 144.96
CA ARG A 318 108.26 -3.00 146.23
C ARG A 318 107.61 -3.80 147.36
N GLY A 319 106.56 -4.57 147.08
CA GLY A 319 105.90 -5.44 148.07
C GLY A 319 106.82 -6.55 148.58
N THR A 320 107.54 -7.23 147.68
CA THR A 320 108.46 -8.32 148.05
C THR A 320 109.67 -7.88 148.89
N LEU A 321 110.12 -6.63 148.73
CA LEU A 321 111.19 -6.04 149.52
C LEU A 321 110.72 -5.63 150.94
N GLN A 322 109.44 -5.31 151.10
CA GLN A 322 108.86 -4.95 152.40
C GLN A 322 108.65 -6.19 153.29
N GLU A 323 108.30 -7.33 152.68
CA GLU A 323 108.11 -8.61 153.36
C GLU A 323 109.45 -9.16 153.91
N LYS A 324 110.53 -9.07 153.13
CA LYS A 324 111.89 -9.46 153.56
C LYS A 324 112.40 -8.65 154.75
N LEU A 325 112.01 -7.38 154.86
CA LEU A 325 112.45 -6.46 155.91
C LEU A 325 111.73 -6.69 157.25
N ILE A 326 110.50 -7.23 157.20
CA ILE A 326 109.74 -7.63 158.39
C ILE A 326 110.28 -8.95 158.96
N THR A 327 110.62 -9.93 158.11
CA THR A 327 111.26 -11.18 158.55
C THR A 327 112.69 -10.99 159.08
N GLY A 328 113.43 -9.99 158.60
CA GLY A 328 114.76 -9.66 159.13
C GLY A 328 114.74 -9.01 160.52
N LYS A 329 113.65 -8.30 160.87
CA LYS A 329 113.48 -7.72 162.20
C LYS A 329 113.07 -8.74 163.26
N SER A 330 112.26 -9.75 162.91
CA SER A 330 111.84 -10.78 163.89
C SER A 330 112.95 -11.80 164.23
N GLN A 331 113.97 -11.92 163.38
CA GLN A 331 115.13 -12.78 163.67
C GLN A 331 116.16 -12.13 164.61
N LEU A 332 116.22 -10.79 164.67
CA LEU A 332 117.17 -10.06 165.51
C LEU A 332 116.73 -10.00 166.98
N ASP A 333 115.41 -9.88 167.23
CA ASP A 333 114.84 -9.86 168.58
C ASP A 333 114.94 -11.22 169.30
N GLY A 334 115.04 -12.33 168.54
CA GLY A 334 115.28 -13.67 169.11
C GLY A 334 116.70 -13.88 169.63
N THR A 335 117.70 -13.27 168.99
CA THR A 335 119.10 -13.35 169.44
C THR A 335 119.38 -12.56 170.72
N ILE A 336 118.68 -11.44 170.93
CA ILE A 336 118.83 -10.60 172.14
C ILE A 336 118.26 -11.30 173.39
N GLN A 337 117.28 -12.20 173.24
CA GLN A 337 116.75 -13.00 174.35
C GLN A 337 117.66 -14.19 174.72
N SER A 338 118.41 -14.74 173.75
CA SER A 338 119.30 -15.88 173.98
C SER A 338 120.61 -15.53 174.70
N GLU A 339 121.02 -14.26 174.70
CA GLU A 339 122.25 -13.81 175.36
C GLU A 339 122.02 -13.47 176.86
N GLY A 340 120.80 -13.06 177.24
CA GLY A 340 120.42 -12.78 178.63
C GLY A 340 120.29 -14.02 179.52
N GLU A 341 119.89 -15.17 178.96
CA GLU A 341 119.78 -16.42 179.72
C GLU A 341 121.13 -17.14 179.91
N ALA A 342 122.14 -16.82 179.09
CA ALA A 342 123.47 -17.41 179.17
C ALA A 342 124.34 -16.76 180.28
N GLN A 343 124.18 -15.47 180.57
CA GLN A 343 124.96 -14.81 181.62
C GLN A 343 124.43 -15.05 183.05
N LEU A 344 123.11 -15.22 183.23
CA LEU A 344 122.52 -15.60 184.52
C LEU A 344 122.91 -17.03 184.96
N LYS A 345 123.22 -17.92 184.00
CA LYS A 345 123.76 -19.26 184.30
C LYS A 345 125.23 -19.26 184.71
N LEU A 346 126.00 -18.22 184.40
CA LEU A 346 127.41 -18.12 184.79
C LEU A 346 127.56 -17.60 186.24
N GLU A 347 126.67 -16.70 186.70
CA GLU A 347 126.63 -16.27 188.10
C GLU A 347 126.16 -17.36 189.08
N GLN A 348 125.39 -18.35 188.61
CA GLN A 348 124.95 -19.47 189.45
C GLN A 348 125.98 -20.61 189.56
N VAL A 349 126.90 -20.73 188.61
CA VAL A 349 127.96 -21.77 188.68
C VAL A 349 129.15 -21.32 189.53
N GLU A 350 129.50 -20.03 189.57
CA GLU A 350 130.55 -19.56 190.49
C GLU A 350 130.11 -19.50 191.95
N ARG A 351 128.82 -19.22 192.25
CA ARG A 351 128.30 -19.35 193.62
C ARG A 351 128.28 -20.81 194.12
N ASN A 352 128.14 -21.78 193.21
CA ASN A 352 128.17 -23.20 193.59
C ASN A 352 129.58 -23.78 193.75
N LEU A 353 130.63 -23.08 193.30
CA LEU A 353 132.03 -23.46 193.57
C LEU A 353 132.59 -22.85 194.87
N GLN A 354 131.90 -21.85 195.45
CA GLN A 354 132.14 -21.41 196.83
C GLN A 354 131.51 -22.34 197.89
N GLN A 355 130.67 -23.30 197.49
CA GLN A 355 129.97 -24.19 198.44
C GLN A 355 130.36 -25.67 198.34
N ALA A 356 131.26 -26.05 197.42
CA ALA A 356 131.70 -27.44 197.22
C ALA A 356 133.19 -27.72 197.53
N SER A 357 133.95 -26.74 198.04
CA SER A 357 135.33 -26.96 198.54
C SER A 357 135.51 -26.50 200.00
N ALA A 358 134.47 -26.73 200.83
CA ALA A 358 134.60 -26.74 202.28
C ALA A 358 134.57 -28.16 202.89
N GLU A 359 134.35 -29.24 202.12
CA GLU A 359 134.42 -30.61 202.67
C GLU A 359 135.10 -31.61 201.71
N ARG A 360 136.36 -31.32 201.38
CA ARG A 360 137.48 -32.18 201.76
C ARG A 360 138.31 -31.34 202.72
N GLN A 361 138.22 -31.66 204.01
CA GLN A 361 139.28 -32.36 204.74
C GLN A 361 140.56 -31.50 204.85
N THR A 362 140.98 -31.18 206.08
CA THR A 362 141.78 -32.09 206.93
C THR A 362 142.95 -32.75 206.21
#